data_AF-A0AAX3E9Z6-F1
#
_entry.id   AF-A0AAX3E9Z6-F1
#
_cell.length_a   1.000
_cell.length_b   1.000
_cell.length_c   1.000
_cell.angle_alpha   90.00
_cell.angle_beta   90.00
_cell.angle_gamma   90.00
#
_symmetry.space_group_name_H-M   'P 1'
#
loop_
_entity.id
_entity.type
_entity.pdbx_description
1 polymer ?
#
loop_
_entity_poly.entity_id
_entity_poly.type
_entity_poly.pdbx_seq_one_letter_code
_entity_poly.pdbx_strand_id
1 'polypeptide(L)'
;MQIGDVKVRVTAVTVVVFLFFIALIAAYVFTTGNVYALYWAVPSAVMLLLIPMALNYMSQKQYASLVPMYEAEAKNARIREINLNKLGEPVRIKGVVERVYFQFLNRPQYLVADRTGEISVKMFTSPAEDVQKGDVVEVLGTVVKRYIMTGDAVVNCVSIRKIKNDQ
;
A
#
# COMPACT_ATOMS: atom_id res chain seq x y z
N MET A 1 -8.69 -10.78 4.40
CA MET A 1 -8.97 -11.17 5.79
C MET A 1 -9.24 -9.90 6.58
N GLN A 2 -10.17 -9.88 7.53
CA GLN A 2 -10.34 -8.76 8.46
C GLN A 2 -9.79 -9.21 9.82
N ILE A 3 -8.92 -8.38 10.40
CA ILE A 3 -8.40 -8.59 11.75
C ILE A 3 -8.76 -7.32 12.52
N GLY A 4 -9.77 -7.40 13.39
CA GLY A 4 -10.40 -6.20 13.97
C GLY A 4 -10.97 -5.28 12.88
N ASP A 5 -10.70 -3.98 12.98
CA ASP A 5 -11.15 -2.96 12.01
C ASP A 5 -10.29 -2.87 10.73
N VAL A 6 -9.24 -3.71 10.62
CA VAL A 6 -8.22 -3.59 9.56
C VAL A 6 -8.35 -4.72 8.55
N LYS A 7 -8.50 -4.36 7.26
CA LYS A 7 -8.60 -5.32 6.15
C LYS A 7 -7.20 -5.72 5.66
N VAL A 8 -6.64 -6.75 6.29
CA VAL A 8 -5.35 -7.33 5.90
C VAL A 8 -5.51 -8.13 4.60
N ARG A 9 -4.80 -7.69 3.55
CA ARG A 9 -4.67 -8.41 2.28
C ARG A 9 -3.38 -9.22 2.29
N VAL A 10 -3.45 -10.49 1.89
CA VAL A 10 -2.26 -11.31 1.62
C VAL A 10 -1.85 -11.03 0.18
N THR A 11 -0.60 -10.64 -0.05
CA THR A 11 -0.12 -10.38 -1.41
C THR A 11 0.00 -11.69 -2.18
N ALA A 12 -0.22 -11.63 -3.50
CA ALA A 12 0.03 -12.77 -4.38
C ALA A 12 1.48 -13.28 -4.26
N VAL A 13 2.44 -12.36 -4.08
CA VAL A 13 3.86 -12.69 -3.87
C VAL A 13 4.05 -13.56 -2.63
N THR A 14 3.44 -13.21 -1.51
CA THR A 14 3.53 -14.00 -0.26
C THR A 14 2.99 -15.42 -0.46
N VAL A 15 1.88 -15.58 -1.19
CA VAL A 15 1.30 -16.90 -1.50
C VAL A 15 2.22 -17.71 -2.41
N VAL A 16 2.76 -17.10 -3.46
CA VAL A 16 3.67 -17.77 -4.41
C VAL A 16 4.93 -18.26 -3.70
N VAL A 17 5.54 -17.41 -2.86
CA VAL A 17 6.73 -17.78 -2.08
C VAL A 17 6.42 -18.94 -1.13
N PHE A 18 5.29 -18.88 -0.43
CA PHE A 18 4.86 -19.98 0.45
C PHE A 18 4.70 -21.29 -0.31
N LEU A 19 3.97 -21.30 -1.43
CA LEU A 19 3.77 -22.50 -2.25
C LEU A 19 5.08 -23.06 -2.81
N PHE A 20 6.00 -22.17 -3.22
CA PHE A 20 7.33 -22.57 -3.67
C PHE A 20 8.10 -23.32 -2.57
N PHE A 21 8.11 -22.82 -1.34
CA PHE A 21 8.77 -23.51 -0.23
C PHE A 21 8.07 -24.80 0.17
N ILE A 22 6.73 -24.87 0.12
CA ILE A 22 6.00 -26.12 0.34
C ILE A 22 6.39 -27.18 -0.69
N ALA A 23 6.52 -26.80 -1.97
CA ALA A 23 6.97 -27.72 -3.02
C ALA A 23 8.41 -28.23 -2.77
N LEU A 24 9.32 -27.35 -2.32
CA LEU A 24 10.69 -27.75 -1.97
C LEU A 24 10.72 -28.71 -0.77
N ILE A 25 9.91 -28.45 0.26
CA ILE A 25 9.79 -29.34 1.43
C ILE A 25 9.26 -30.71 0.99
N ALA A 26 8.22 -30.74 0.15
CA ALA A 26 7.67 -31.98 -0.38
C ALA A 26 8.74 -32.75 -1.17
N ALA A 27 9.45 -32.09 -2.10
CA ALA A 27 10.52 -32.71 -2.88
C ALA A 27 11.65 -33.28 -2.00
N TYR A 28 12.04 -32.54 -0.96
CA TYR A 28 13.04 -33.01 0.01
C TYR A 28 12.58 -34.28 0.75
N VAL A 29 11.34 -34.30 1.25
CA VAL A 29 10.80 -35.48 1.96
C VAL A 29 10.65 -36.67 1.02
N PHE A 30 10.20 -36.47 -0.22
CA PHE A 30 10.09 -37.54 -1.21
C PHE A 30 11.44 -38.16 -1.60
N THR A 31 12.50 -37.35 -1.68
CA THR A 31 13.84 -37.82 -2.08
C THR A 31 14.64 -38.45 -0.94
N THR A 32 14.46 -37.95 0.29
CA THR A 32 15.25 -38.41 1.46
C THR A 32 14.50 -39.36 2.38
N GLY A 33 13.17 -39.42 2.30
CA GLY A 33 12.32 -40.13 3.25
C GLY A 33 12.30 -39.53 4.67
N ASN A 34 12.98 -38.41 4.91
CA ASN A 34 13.11 -37.82 6.24
C ASN A 34 11.88 -37.00 6.64
N VAL A 35 10.89 -37.68 7.19
CA VAL A 35 9.66 -37.06 7.70
C VAL A 35 9.88 -36.18 8.94
N TYR A 36 10.94 -36.41 9.72
CA TYR A 36 11.24 -35.60 10.90
C TYR A 36 11.55 -34.15 10.54
N ALA A 37 12.02 -33.88 9.32
CA ALA A 37 12.24 -32.52 8.83
C ALA A 37 10.95 -31.68 8.84
N LEU A 38 9.76 -32.30 8.74
CA LEU A 38 8.48 -31.61 8.75
C LEU A 38 8.20 -30.87 10.07
N TYR A 39 8.71 -31.38 11.20
CA TYR A 39 8.53 -30.73 12.51
C TYR A 39 9.10 -29.31 12.55
N TRP A 40 10.15 -29.03 11.77
CA TRP A 40 10.75 -27.70 11.67
C TRP A 40 10.31 -26.98 10.39
N ALA A 41 10.26 -27.69 9.26
CA ALA A 41 9.97 -27.11 7.96
C ALA A 41 8.55 -26.55 7.87
N VAL A 42 7.55 -27.24 8.42
CA VAL A 42 6.15 -26.79 8.37
C VAL A 42 5.95 -25.52 9.22
N PRO A 43 6.36 -25.45 10.51
CA PRO A 43 6.28 -24.20 11.27
C PRO A 43 7.03 -23.04 10.61
N SER A 44 8.22 -23.28 10.06
CA SER A 44 8.97 -22.25 9.33
C SER A 44 8.21 -21.76 8.09
N ALA A 45 7.60 -22.65 7.32
CA ALA A 45 6.79 -22.27 6.16
C ALA A 45 5.55 -21.46 6.58
N VAL A 46 4.87 -21.85 7.67
CA VAL A 46 3.75 -21.08 8.22
C VAL A 46 4.17 -19.67 8.63
N MET A 47 5.37 -19.51 9.21
CA MET A 47 5.91 -18.20 9.56
C MET A 47 6.14 -17.29 8.34
N LEU A 48 6.39 -17.84 7.15
CA LEU A 48 6.46 -17.07 5.90
C LEU A 48 5.14 -16.38 5.56
N LEU A 49 4.00 -16.90 6.04
CA LEU A 49 2.70 -16.25 5.93
C LEU A 49 2.46 -15.30 7.11
N LEU A 50 2.72 -15.75 8.33
CA LEU A 50 2.38 -15.00 9.56
C LEU A 50 3.15 -13.68 9.67
N ILE A 51 4.46 -13.69 9.42
CA ILE A 51 5.31 -12.49 9.62
C ILE A 51 4.87 -11.34 8.68
N PRO A 52 4.74 -11.53 7.35
CA PRO A 52 4.28 -10.45 6.47
C PRO A 52 2.86 -9.97 6.79
N MET A 53 1.97 -10.89 7.20
CA MET A 53 0.60 -10.52 7.60
C MET A 53 0.60 -9.64 8.85
N ALA A 54 1.38 -10.00 9.88
CA ALA A 54 1.50 -9.22 11.10
C ALA A 54 2.09 -7.83 10.82
N LEU A 55 3.16 -7.74 10.01
CA LEU A 55 3.77 -6.47 9.60
C LEU A 55 2.78 -5.58 8.83
N ASN A 56 2.00 -6.17 7.92
CA ASN A 56 0.98 -5.45 7.17
C ASN A 56 -0.12 -4.91 8.09
N TYR A 57 -0.61 -5.71 9.03
CA TYR A 57 -1.59 -5.29 10.02
C TYR A 57 -1.08 -4.12 10.87
N MET A 58 0.12 -4.23 11.43
CA MET A 58 0.71 -3.17 12.25
C MET A 58 0.89 -1.88 11.46
N SER A 59 1.38 -1.97 10.22
CA SER A 59 1.53 -0.82 9.35
C SER A 59 0.18 -0.16 9.06
N GLN A 60 -0.83 -0.93 8.67
CA GLN A 60 -2.17 -0.38 8.39
C GLN A 60 -2.78 0.30 9.62
N LYS A 61 -2.65 -0.29 10.81
CA LYS A 61 -3.14 0.29 12.06
C LYS A 61 -2.47 1.63 12.37
N GLN A 62 -1.16 1.73 12.19
CA GLN A 62 -0.42 2.98 12.40
C GLN A 62 -0.88 4.07 11.42
N TYR A 63 -0.98 3.76 10.13
CA TYR A 63 -1.43 4.75 9.13
C TYR A 63 -2.89 5.18 9.37
N ALA A 64 -3.77 4.25 9.74
CA ALA A 64 -5.16 4.59 10.08
C ALA A 64 -5.25 5.59 11.23
N SER A 65 -4.39 5.47 12.24
CA SER A 65 -4.34 6.41 13.37
C SER A 65 -3.87 7.82 12.98
N LEU A 66 -3.15 7.96 11.85
CA LEU A 66 -2.69 9.26 11.35
C LEU A 66 -3.77 9.99 10.55
N VAL A 67 -4.76 9.28 9.99
CA VAL A 67 -5.78 9.87 9.11
C VAL A 67 -6.48 11.08 9.73
N PRO A 68 -6.97 11.05 11.00
CA PRO A 68 -7.66 12.20 11.59
C PRO A 68 -6.80 13.45 11.71
N MET A 69 -5.51 13.28 12.04
CA MET A 69 -4.54 14.37 12.12
C MET A 69 -4.32 14.99 10.74
N TYR A 70 -4.11 14.16 9.72
CA TYR A 70 -3.95 14.64 8.34
C TYR A 70 -5.23 15.28 7.81
N GLU A 71 -6.41 14.81 8.20
CA GLU A 71 -7.67 15.46 7.83
C GLU A 71 -7.80 16.87 8.42
N ALA A 72 -7.36 17.08 9.66
CA ALA A 72 -7.39 18.39 10.31
C ALA A 72 -6.37 19.38 9.72
N GLU A 73 -5.16 18.90 9.40
CA GLU A 73 -4.05 19.76 8.97
C GLU A 73 -3.97 19.96 7.46
N ALA A 74 -4.43 19.00 6.66
CA ALA A 74 -4.25 19.03 5.21
C ALA A 74 -5.05 20.16 4.55
N LYS A 75 -4.33 21.02 3.83
CA LYS A 75 -4.92 22.10 3.05
C LYS A 75 -5.26 21.61 1.64
N ASN A 76 -6.38 22.11 1.10
CA ASN A 76 -6.71 21.90 -0.30
C ASN A 76 -5.62 22.51 -1.19
N ALA A 77 -4.97 21.68 -2.00
CA ALA A 77 -3.92 22.09 -2.91
C ALA A 77 -4.25 21.61 -4.33
N ARG A 78 -3.98 22.45 -5.32
CA ARG A 78 -4.01 22.05 -6.73
C ARG A 78 -2.72 21.30 -7.06
N ILE A 79 -2.79 20.32 -7.95
CA ILE A 79 -1.62 19.48 -8.28
C ILE A 79 -0.45 20.34 -8.79
N ARG A 80 -0.70 21.35 -9.62
CA ARG A 80 0.34 22.25 -10.13
C ARG A 80 1.09 23.04 -9.04
N GLU A 81 0.48 23.23 -7.88
CA GLU A 81 1.09 23.95 -6.76
C GLU A 81 2.01 23.06 -5.91
N ILE A 82 1.99 21.74 -6.13
CA ILE A 82 2.80 20.79 -5.39
C ILE A 82 4.18 20.74 -6.04
N ASN A 83 5.16 21.27 -5.33
CA ASN A 83 6.55 21.31 -5.75
C ASN A 83 7.47 21.07 -4.55
N LEU A 84 8.78 21.09 -4.80
CA LEU A 84 9.80 20.82 -3.79
C LEU A 84 9.88 21.88 -2.67
N ASN A 85 9.24 23.05 -2.81
CA ASN A 85 9.20 24.05 -1.75
C ASN A 85 8.17 23.71 -0.67
N LYS A 86 7.20 22.84 -0.97
CA LYS A 86 6.16 22.39 -0.03
C LYS A 86 6.50 21.07 0.65
N LEU A 87 7.77 20.65 0.65
CA LEU A 87 8.18 19.38 1.26
C LEU A 87 7.79 19.32 2.73
N GLY A 88 7.21 18.18 3.14
CA GLY A 88 6.72 17.98 4.50
C GLY A 88 5.34 18.57 4.77
N GLU A 89 4.77 19.36 3.86
CA GLU A 89 3.43 19.92 4.06
C GLU A 89 2.34 18.85 3.86
N PRO A 90 1.34 18.77 4.75
CA PRO A 90 0.16 17.96 4.55
C PRO A 90 -0.75 18.60 3.49
N VAL A 91 -1.12 17.82 2.48
CA VAL A 91 -1.91 18.25 1.33
C VAL A 91 -3.14 17.39 1.13
N ARG A 92 -4.22 18.04 0.70
CA ARG A 92 -5.47 17.42 0.26
C ARG A 92 -5.67 17.71 -1.22
N ILE A 93 -5.77 16.65 -2.02
CA ILE A 93 -5.88 16.72 -3.48
C ILE A 93 -7.16 16.01 -3.90
N LYS A 94 -7.88 16.60 -4.86
CA LYS A 94 -9.03 15.96 -5.51
C LYS A 94 -8.74 15.80 -6.99
N GLY A 95 -8.90 14.59 -7.51
CA GLY A 95 -8.57 14.31 -8.90
C GLY A 95 -9.10 12.96 -9.36
N VAL A 96 -8.81 12.62 -10.61
CA VAL A 96 -9.16 11.34 -11.23
C VAL A 96 -7.94 10.45 -11.27
N VAL A 97 -8.12 9.17 -10.99
CA VAL A 97 -7.05 8.17 -11.10
C VAL A 97 -6.83 7.83 -12.57
N GLU A 98 -5.71 8.28 -13.12
CA GLU A 98 -5.28 8.01 -14.49
C GLU A 98 -4.71 6.59 -14.65
N ARG A 99 -3.89 6.18 -13.69
CA ARG A 99 -3.17 4.89 -13.70
C ARG A 99 -2.99 4.34 -12.30
N VAL A 100 -2.99 3.01 -12.21
CA VAL A 100 -2.73 2.25 -10.99
C VAL A 100 -1.53 1.33 -11.25
N TYR A 101 -0.54 1.39 -10.37
CA TYR A 101 0.65 0.54 -10.42
C TYR A 101 0.78 -0.26 -9.12
N PHE A 102 1.31 -1.48 -9.22
CA PHE A 102 1.72 -2.31 -8.08
C PHE A 102 0.62 -2.60 -7.03
N GLN A 103 -0.66 -2.59 -7.43
CA GLN A 103 -1.78 -2.86 -6.53
C GLN A 103 -1.68 -4.23 -5.83
N PHE A 104 -1.01 -5.20 -6.46
CA PHE A 104 -0.77 -6.53 -5.90
C PHE A 104 0.26 -6.57 -4.76
N LEU A 105 1.06 -5.50 -4.54
CA LEU A 105 2.14 -5.44 -3.54
C LEU A 105 1.70 -4.84 -2.19
N ASN A 106 0.40 -4.65 -1.93
CA ASN A 106 -0.12 -3.93 -0.76
C ASN A 106 0.42 -2.49 -0.58
N ARG A 107 1.13 -1.96 -1.58
CA ARG A 107 1.74 -0.62 -1.65
C ARG A 107 1.53 -0.03 -3.06
N PRO A 108 0.27 0.23 -3.45
CA PRO A 108 -0.01 0.77 -4.77
C PRO A 108 0.58 2.16 -4.96
N GLN A 109 0.86 2.47 -6.22
CA GLN A 109 1.16 3.83 -6.66
C GLN A 109 0.10 4.24 -7.66
N TYR A 110 -0.44 5.44 -7.47
CA TYR A 110 -1.45 6.02 -8.34
C TYR A 110 -0.86 7.20 -9.09
N LEU A 111 -1.29 7.38 -10.32
CA LEU A 111 -1.16 8.65 -11.03
C LEU A 111 -2.52 9.32 -10.92
N VAL A 112 -2.58 10.46 -10.22
CA VAL A 112 -3.81 11.23 -10.04
C VAL A 112 -3.68 12.52 -10.82
N ALA A 113 -4.70 12.85 -11.62
CA ALA A 113 -4.76 14.08 -12.40
C ALA A 113 -5.93 14.96 -11.98
N ASP A 114 -5.71 16.26 -12.00
CA ASP A 114 -6.72 17.29 -11.84
C ASP A 114 -6.70 18.21 -13.08
N ARG A 115 -7.45 19.32 -13.06
CA ARG A 115 -7.48 20.28 -14.18
C ARG A 115 -6.15 21.01 -14.41
N THR A 116 -5.19 20.88 -13.50
CA THR A 116 -3.94 21.66 -13.46
C THR A 116 -2.69 20.82 -13.72
N GLY A 117 -2.76 19.50 -13.57
CA GLY A 117 -1.67 18.59 -13.89
C GLY A 117 -1.89 17.19 -13.31
N GLU A 118 -0.83 16.39 -13.35
CA GLU A 118 -0.79 15.03 -12.81
C GLU A 118 0.31 14.89 -11.76
N ILE A 119 0.08 14.04 -10.76
CA ILE A 119 1.06 13.75 -9.71
C ILE A 119 1.06 12.28 -9.33
N SER A 120 2.26 11.78 -9.00
CA SER A 120 2.43 10.45 -8.45
C SER A 120 2.09 10.45 -6.96
N VAL A 121 1.16 9.57 -6.60
CA VAL A 121 0.65 9.36 -5.25
C VAL A 121 1.07 7.96 -4.82
N LYS A 122 1.95 7.86 -3.83
CA LYS A 122 2.50 6.57 -3.35
C LYS A 122 1.90 6.20 -2.01
N MET A 123 1.34 5.01 -1.89
CA MET A 123 0.87 4.47 -0.61
C MET A 123 1.87 3.47 -0.03
N PHE A 124 2.04 3.50 1.29
CA PHE A 124 2.84 2.51 2.03
C PHE A 124 2.01 1.38 2.65
N THR A 125 0.69 1.53 2.60
CA THR A 125 -0.31 0.58 3.07
C THR A 125 -1.34 0.33 1.99
N SER A 126 -2.14 -0.73 2.15
CA SER A 126 -3.24 -1.00 1.23
C SER A 126 -4.34 0.05 1.39
N PRO A 127 -4.97 0.51 0.31
CA PRO A 127 -6.09 1.44 0.38
C PRO A 127 -7.28 0.78 1.10
N ALA A 128 -8.04 1.59 1.83
CA ALA A 128 -9.26 1.13 2.49
C ALA A 128 -10.32 0.68 1.46
N GLU A 129 -10.40 1.41 0.35
CA GLU A 129 -11.33 1.16 -0.75
C GLU A 129 -10.59 0.57 -1.97
N ASP A 130 -11.32 -0.13 -2.83
CA ASP A 130 -10.76 -0.63 -4.08
C ASP A 130 -10.73 0.47 -5.14
N VAL A 131 -9.63 1.24 -5.16
CA VAL A 131 -9.42 2.34 -6.11
C VAL A 131 -8.89 1.82 -7.43
N GLN A 132 -9.59 2.16 -8.51
CA GLN A 132 -9.29 1.77 -9.88
C GLN A 132 -9.10 2.99 -10.79
N LYS A 133 -8.60 2.74 -12.00
CA LYS A 133 -8.50 3.77 -13.04
C LYS A 133 -9.89 4.34 -13.34
N GLY A 134 -9.99 5.67 -13.44
CA GLY A 134 -11.22 6.41 -13.71
C GLY A 134 -11.98 6.85 -12.46
N ASP A 135 -11.62 6.34 -11.27
CA ASP A 135 -12.25 6.79 -10.04
C ASP A 135 -11.88 8.24 -9.72
N VAL A 136 -12.87 9.01 -9.26
CA VAL A 136 -12.66 10.33 -8.66
C VAL A 136 -12.34 10.14 -7.20
N VAL A 137 -11.19 10.65 -6.77
CA VAL A 137 -10.64 10.39 -5.44
C VAL A 137 -10.25 11.66 -4.72
N GLU A 138 -10.37 11.62 -3.40
CA GLU A 138 -9.71 12.53 -2.47
C GLU A 138 -8.47 11.82 -1.92
N VAL A 139 -7.32 12.49 -2.03
CA VAL A 139 -6.03 12.03 -1.55
C VAL A 139 -5.59 12.92 -0.40
N LEU A 140 -5.21 12.30 0.71
CA LEU A 140 -4.60 12.93 1.87
C LEU A 140 -3.19 12.40 2.05
N GLY A 141 -2.22 13.29 2.18
CA GLY A 141 -0.83 12.88 2.33
C GLY A 141 0.12 14.03 2.55
N THR A 142 1.40 13.74 2.43
CA THR A 142 2.49 14.70 2.61
C THR A 142 3.29 14.82 1.33
N VAL A 143 3.74 16.03 1.00
CA VAL A 143 4.67 16.20 -0.12
C VAL A 143 6.05 15.68 0.27
N VAL A 144 6.60 14.78 -0.54
CA VAL A 144 7.93 14.20 -0.36
C VAL A 144 8.71 14.18 -1.68
N LYS A 145 10.02 14.00 -1.62
CA LYS A 145 10.82 13.76 -2.83
C LYS A 145 10.59 12.34 -3.34
N ARG A 146 10.55 12.17 -4.67
CA ARG A 146 10.43 10.84 -5.29
C ARG A 146 11.57 9.90 -4.87
N TYR A 147 12.79 10.42 -4.77
CA TYR A 147 13.98 9.74 -4.25
C TYR A 147 14.72 10.64 -3.25
N ILE A 148 15.52 10.04 -2.36
CA ILE A 148 16.19 10.73 -1.25
C ILE A 148 17.13 11.85 -1.76
N MET A 149 17.83 11.61 -2.86
CA MET A 149 18.85 12.52 -3.41
C MET A 149 18.40 13.31 -4.66
N THR A 150 17.39 12.83 -5.40
CA THR A 150 16.98 13.39 -6.69
C THR A 150 15.47 13.21 -6.95
N GLY A 151 14.93 13.95 -7.92
CA GLY A 151 13.59 13.71 -8.47
C GLY A 151 12.51 14.69 -8.01
N ASP A 152 11.35 14.55 -8.64
CA ASP A 152 10.23 15.48 -8.50
C ASP A 152 9.47 15.31 -7.19
N ALA A 153 8.66 16.32 -6.86
CA ALA A 153 7.72 16.24 -5.76
C ALA A 153 6.65 15.17 -6.03
N VAL A 154 6.44 14.29 -5.06
CA VAL A 154 5.38 13.28 -5.08
C VAL A 154 4.63 13.33 -3.77
N VAL A 155 3.45 12.72 -3.74
CA VAL A 155 2.62 12.70 -2.53
C VAL A 155 2.78 11.35 -1.87
N ASN A 156 3.28 11.34 -0.64
CA ASN A 156 3.19 10.22 0.26
C ASN A 156 1.77 10.16 0.81
N CYS A 157 0.97 9.24 0.30
CA CYS A 157 -0.43 9.12 0.61
C CYS A 157 -0.66 8.31 1.88
N VAL A 158 -1.35 8.95 2.82
CA VAL A 158 -1.83 8.34 4.06
C VAL A 158 -3.22 7.73 3.84
N SER A 159 -4.09 8.42 3.11
CA SER A 159 -5.44 7.96 2.81
C SER A 159 -5.87 8.38 1.41
N ILE A 160 -6.56 7.47 0.73
CA ILE A 160 -7.23 7.70 -0.54
C ILE A 160 -8.67 7.21 -0.42
N ARG A 161 -9.63 8.05 -0.76
CA ARG A 161 -11.06 7.76 -0.67
C ARG A 161 -11.74 8.11 -1.98
N LYS A 162 -12.65 7.27 -2.45
CA LYS A 162 -13.50 7.62 -3.57
C LYS A 162 -14.45 8.72 -3.13
N ILE A 163 -14.59 9.73 -3.98
CA ILE A 163 -15.65 10.73 -3.81
C ILE A 163 -16.88 10.12 -4.48
N LYS A 164 -17.84 9.65 -3.68
CA LYS A 164 -19.17 9.37 -4.21
C LYS A 164 -19.76 10.69 -4.68
N ASN A 165 -20.12 10.74 -5.95
CA ASN A 165 -20.95 11.81 -6.45
C ASN A 165 -22.35 11.55 -5.87
N ASP A 166 -22.65 12.10 -4.69
CA ASP A 166 -24.04 12.26 -4.26
C ASP A 166 -24.63 13.34 -5.19
N GLN A 167 -25.16 12.88 -6.32
CA GLN A 167 -26.10 13.61 -7.14
C GLN A 167 -27.50 13.08 -6.85
#